data_AF-A0A9W4KLR5-F1
#
_entry.id   AF-A0A9W4KLR5-F1
#
_cell.length_a   1.000
_cell.length_b   1.000
_cell.length_c   1.000
_cell.angle_alpha   90.00
_cell.angle_beta   90.00
_cell.angle_gamma   90.00
#
_symmetry.space_group_name_H-M   'P 1'
#
loop_
_entity.id
_entity.type
_entity.pdbx_description
1 polymer ?
#
loop_
_entity_poly.entity_id
_entity_poly.type
_entity_poly.pdbx_seq_one_letter_code
_entity_poly.pdbx_strand_id
1 'polypeptide(L)'
;MSEPISETVLGRIEKLPTELIDHIVEASLFSEPLGSHDALHTLQAFCQEEKDSIFKSRIHAVLKSHSIRKRIETSWKLCPNFNHTKTCRHTFDKTAPHDLASKTIVNCAQCFLFLLDHQTIRASSFCQDGQSFYLIAAKSEDLGVIRRILSSIKIQELFKPASVNRGNSECKSILQLTTSNAQSFQCCWERLRLRPEISLSSLRPSEIRELCRFADIDLASNLLDRGVDLGMPDANNGFTSWHALLHQQNPEPMLDWFKGRGLEPPEDLLTYATTDNHVDAARWILHHSVSYEDWRRATFVAAGDLEPKSGEILEVIIQHPPPEYRTDRTLSQDLLIRIVDNARDQSRWYDSYLPGKYFHEWEIDRLQSARACLEEVAVRKIKSVRGLSDGAGVAGIKVEARQAGLHMITEALEAFN
;
A
#
# COMPACT_ATOMS: atom_id res chain seq x y z
N MET A 1 -49.93 41.23 24.59
CA MET A 1 -49.99 39.80 24.28
C MET A 1 -48.67 39.43 23.63
N SER A 2 -47.71 39.00 24.43
CA SER A 2 -46.43 38.48 23.97
C SER A 2 -46.64 37.03 23.55
N GLU A 3 -46.34 36.70 22.30
CA GLU A 3 -46.32 35.31 21.82
C GLU A 3 -45.41 34.46 22.72
N PRO A 4 -45.78 33.21 23.04
CA PRO A 4 -44.90 32.33 23.77
C PRO A 4 -43.71 31.99 22.86
N ILE A 5 -42.51 32.35 23.31
CA ILE A 5 -41.26 31.86 22.72
C ILE A 5 -41.38 30.34 22.65
N SER A 6 -41.47 29.80 21.44
CA SER A 6 -41.56 28.36 21.19
C SER A 6 -40.32 27.71 21.81
N GLU A 7 -40.53 27.09 22.96
CA GLU A 7 -39.49 26.38 23.66
C GLU A 7 -39.02 25.24 22.78
N THR A 8 -37.77 25.32 22.32
CA THR A 8 -37.19 24.29 21.45
C THR A 8 -37.26 22.94 22.16
N VAL A 9 -37.40 21.86 21.39
CA VAL A 9 -37.40 20.48 21.93
C VAL A 9 -36.19 20.25 22.83
N LEU A 10 -35.04 20.83 22.48
CA LEU A 10 -33.82 20.82 23.29
C LEU A 10 -33.99 21.50 24.65
N GLY A 11 -34.59 22.69 24.69
CA GLY A 11 -34.85 23.41 25.94
C GLY A 11 -35.81 22.68 26.86
N ARG A 12 -36.70 21.82 26.31
CA ARG A 12 -37.55 20.92 27.11
C ARG A 12 -36.77 19.73 27.65
N ILE A 13 -35.87 19.14 26.86
CA ILE A 13 -35.04 18.01 27.28
C ILE A 13 -34.07 18.42 28.40
N GLU A 14 -33.49 19.62 28.32
CA GLU A 14 -32.57 20.15 29.35
C GLU A 14 -33.23 20.35 30.73
N LYS A 15 -34.57 20.45 30.78
CA LYS A 15 -35.34 20.58 32.03
C LYS A 15 -35.71 19.24 32.67
N LEU A 16 -35.43 18.12 31.99
CA LEU A 16 -35.71 16.79 32.51
C LEU A 16 -34.71 16.40 33.61
N PRO A 17 -35.13 15.58 34.59
CA PRO A 17 -34.22 14.87 35.49
C PRO A 17 -33.10 14.15 34.73
N THR A 18 -31.90 14.15 35.30
CA THR A 18 -30.71 13.57 34.65
C THR A 18 -30.87 12.09 34.32
N GLU A 19 -31.62 11.34 35.12
CA GLU A 19 -31.89 9.92 34.92
C GLU A 19 -32.76 9.68 33.68
N LEU A 20 -33.68 10.59 33.36
CA LEU A 20 -34.51 10.53 32.16
C LEU A 20 -33.71 10.91 30.92
N ILE A 21 -32.81 11.90 31.03
CA ILE A 21 -31.87 12.23 29.96
C ILE A 21 -30.99 11.04 29.62
N ASP A 22 -30.45 10.35 30.64
CA ASP A 22 -29.62 9.16 30.43
C ASP A 22 -30.40 8.05 29.70
N HIS A 23 -31.65 7.81 30.10
CA HIS A 23 -32.53 6.85 29.44
C HIS A 23 -32.82 7.22 27.99
N ILE A 24 -32.98 8.51 27.67
CA ILE A 24 -33.17 8.98 26.29
C ILE A 24 -31.92 8.64 25.46
N VAL A 25 -30.73 8.99 25.94
CA VAL A 25 -29.47 8.70 25.23
C VAL A 25 -29.29 7.20 25.02
N GLU A 26 -29.55 6.39 26.04
CA GLU A 26 -29.48 4.92 25.94
C GLU A 26 -30.52 4.38 24.94
N ALA A 27 -31.78 4.80 25.05
CA ALA A 27 -32.83 4.37 24.14
C ALA A 27 -32.56 4.77 22.68
N SER A 28 -31.96 5.93 22.44
CA SER A 28 -31.53 6.38 21.12
C SER A 28 -30.47 5.45 20.53
N LEU A 29 -29.46 5.05 21.31
CA LEU A 29 -28.41 4.15 20.83
C LEU A 29 -28.94 2.75 20.47
N PHE A 30 -29.96 2.27 21.18
CA PHE A 30 -30.55 0.94 21.02
C PHE A 30 -31.93 0.96 20.36
N SER A 31 -32.27 2.00 19.62
CA SER A 31 -33.54 2.07 18.87
C SER A 31 -33.64 0.98 17.78
N GLU A 32 -32.50 0.44 17.36
CA GLU A 32 -32.38 -0.70 16.46
C GLU A 32 -31.61 -1.86 17.09
N PRO A 33 -31.87 -3.13 16.69
CA PRO A 33 -31.26 -4.32 17.29
C PRO A 33 -29.72 -4.32 17.33
N LEU A 34 -29.07 -3.71 16.32
CA LEU A 34 -27.61 -3.62 16.20
C LEU A 34 -27.09 -2.19 16.39
N GLY A 35 -27.92 -1.32 16.95
CA GLY A 35 -27.68 0.11 17.12
C GLY A 35 -28.08 0.93 15.90
N SER A 36 -28.55 2.16 16.14
CA SER A 36 -28.98 3.07 15.09
C SER A 36 -27.90 4.08 14.74
N HIS A 37 -27.52 4.09 13.46
CA HIS A 37 -26.51 5.03 12.94
C HIS A 37 -27.01 6.47 13.03
N ASP A 38 -28.24 6.73 12.63
CA ASP A 38 -28.79 8.09 12.57
C ASP A 38 -28.90 8.71 13.97
N ALA A 39 -29.28 7.89 14.96
CA ALA A 39 -29.28 8.31 16.35
C ALA A 39 -27.87 8.64 16.84
N LEU A 40 -26.88 7.78 16.58
CA LEU A 40 -25.49 8.02 16.96
C LEU A 40 -24.91 9.27 16.29
N HIS A 41 -25.19 9.45 15.00
CA HIS A 41 -24.75 10.59 14.22
C HIS A 41 -25.37 11.90 14.76
N THR A 42 -26.65 11.87 15.11
CA THR A 42 -27.33 13.02 15.74
C THR A 42 -26.71 13.37 17.10
N LEU A 43 -26.44 12.36 17.95
CA LEU A 43 -25.79 12.57 19.25
C LEU A 43 -24.37 13.14 19.08
N GLN A 44 -23.63 12.63 18.10
CA GLN A 44 -22.28 13.09 17.79
C GLN A 44 -22.28 14.53 17.26
N ALA A 45 -23.16 14.86 16.31
CA ALA A 45 -23.32 16.21 15.76
C ALA A 45 -23.69 17.21 16.85
N PHE A 46 -24.62 16.83 17.75
CA PHE A 46 -24.99 17.65 18.89
C PHE A 46 -23.81 17.93 19.82
N CYS A 47 -22.93 16.94 20.05
CA CYS A 47 -21.73 17.15 20.86
C CYS A 47 -20.67 18.05 20.18
N GLN A 48 -20.77 18.30 18.87
CA GLN A 48 -19.88 19.23 18.16
C GLN A 48 -20.36 20.68 18.23
N GLU A 49 -21.59 20.93 18.66
CA GLU A 49 -22.07 22.30 18.86
C GLU A 49 -21.24 23.02 19.94
N GLU A 50 -20.92 24.31 19.70
CA GLU A 50 -20.10 25.14 20.59
C GLU A 50 -20.78 25.38 21.95
N LYS A 51 -22.11 25.34 21.99
CA LYS A 51 -22.86 25.63 23.20
C LYS A 51 -22.81 24.45 24.16
N ASP A 52 -22.21 24.66 25.32
CA ASP A 52 -22.27 23.67 26.39
C ASP A 52 -23.69 23.54 26.95
N SER A 53 -24.09 22.30 27.18
CA SER A 53 -25.40 21.94 27.72
C SER A 53 -25.31 20.77 28.71
N ILE A 54 -26.31 20.68 29.59
CA ILE A 54 -26.49 19.53 30.48
C ILE A 54 -26.65 18.27 29.63
N PHE A 55 -27.42 18.33 28.54
CA PHE A 55 -27.64 17.20 27.64
C PHE A 55 -26.32 16.67 27.05
N LYS A 56 -25.45 17.54 26.53
CA LYS A 56 -24.11 17.18 26.03
C LYS A 56 -23.26 16.50 27.10
N SER A 57 -23.25 17.05 28.32
CA SER A 57 -22.55 16.46 29.45
C SER A 57 -23.07 15.06 29.81
N ARG A 58 -24.39 14.84 29.73
CA ARG A 58 -25.00 13.53 29.95
C ARG A 58 -24.68 12.54 28.83
N ILE A 59 -24.68 12.95 27.56
CA ILE A 59 -24.26 12.09 26.44
C ILE A 59 -22.86 11.53 26.71
N HIS A 60 -21.91 12.40 27.06
CA HIS A 60 -20.55 11.99 27.39
C HIS A 60 -20.51 11.03 28.58
N ALA A 61 -21.31 11.26 29.62
CA ALA A 61 -21.37 10.42 30.82
C ALA A 61 -21.94 9.01 30.52
N VAL A 62 -23.05 8.95 29.79
CA VAL A 62 -23.72 7.70 29.39
C VAL A 62 -22.80 6.87 28.52
N LEU A 63 -22.19 7.46 27.49
CA LEU A 63 -21.29 6.74 26.57
C LEU A 63 -20.03 6.21 27.28
N LYS A 64 -19.51 6.92 28.28
CA LYS A 64 -18.37 6.47 29.09
C LYS A 64 -18.75 5.40 30.12
N SER A 65 -20.02 5.14 30.34
CA SER A 65 -20.48 4.24 31.40
C SER A 65 -20.15 2.77 31.10
N HIS A 66 -19.78 2.02 32.14
CA HIS A 66 -19.48 0.60 32.01
C HIS A 66 -20.72 -0.24 31.66
N SER A 67 -21.90 0.17 32.13
CA SER A 67 -23.17 -0.49 31.83
C SER A 67 -23.48 -0.46 30.34
N ILE A 68 -23.36 0.72 29.70
CA ILE A 68 -23.59 0.88 28.26
C ILE A 68 -22.59 0.07 27.45
N ARG A 69 -21.30 0.12 27.81
CA ARG A 69 -20.27 -0.71 27.15
C ARG A 69 -20.63 -2.19 27.19
N LYS A 70 -21.00 -2.72 28.37
CA LYS A 70 -21.36 -4.13 28.53
C LYS A 70 -22.62 -4.51 27.75
N ARG A 71 -23.61 -3.61 27.72
CA ARG A 71 -24.83 -3.78 26.91
C ARG A 71 -24.50 -3.82 25.42
N ILE A 72 -23.64 -2.92 24.93
CA ILE A 72 -23.15 -2.92 23.55
C ILE A 72 -22.39 -4.21 23.23
N GLU A 73 -21.42 -4.60 24.06
CA GLU A 73 -20.66 -5.84 23.87
C GLU A 73 -21.59 -7.06 23.72
N THR A 74 -22.70 -7.10 24.48
CA THR A 74 -23.69 -8.18 24.43
C THR A 74 -24.63 -8.08 23.22
N SER A 75 -25.28 -6.93 23.02
CA SER A 75 -26.29 -6.71 21.98
C SER A 75 -25.69 -6.76 20.58
N TRP A 76 -24.49 -6.23 20.41
CA TRP A 76 -23.77 -6.22 19.14
C TRP A 76 -22.86 -7.44 18.98
N LYS A 77 -22.87 -8.37 19.96
CA LYS A 77 -22.07 -9.60 19.98
C LYS A 77 -20.57 -9.34 19.73
N LEU A 78 -20.06 -8.26 20.30
CA LEU A 78 -18.65 -7.89 20.19
C LEU A 78 -17.82 -8.69 21.18
N CYS A 79 -16.74 -9.29 20.69
CA CYS A 79 -15.73 -9.91 21.54
C CYS A 79 -14.64 -8.87 21.86
N PRO A 80 -14.30 -8.59 23.14
CA PRO A 80 -13.45 -7.46 23.51
C PRO A 80 -11.97 -7.59 23.11
N ASN A 81 -11.48 -8.82 22.87
CA ASN A 81 -10.10 -9.09 22.48
C ASN A 81 -9.95 -10.49 21.86
N PHE A 82 -8.78 -10.76 21.28
CA PHE A 82 -8.50 -12.01 20.59
C PHE A 82 -8.69 -13.26 21.47
N ASN A 83 -8.29 -13.22 22.74
CA ASN A 83 -8.41 -14.40 23.61
C ASN A 83 -9.89 -14.77 23.84
N HIS A 84 -10.75 -13.78 24.05
CA HIS A 84 -12.19 -14.01 24.18
C HIS A 84 -12.80 -14.49 22.86
N THR A 85 -12.44 -13.84 21.76
CA THR A 85 -12.83 -14.22 20.39
C THR A 85 -12.49 -15.68 20.09
N LYS A 86 -11.31 -16.15 20.52
CA LYS A 86 -10.87 -17.54 20.33
C LYS A 86 -11.79 -18.53 21.07
N THR A 87 -12.21 -18.23 22.29
CA THR A 87 -13.12 -19.08 23.08
C THR A 87 -14.52 -19.13 22.45
N CYS A 88 -14.99 -18.01 21.90
CA CYS A 88 -16.31 -17.89 21.28
C CYS A 88 -16.33 -18.23 19.78
N ARG A 89 -15.23 -18.74 19.21
CA ARG A 89 -15.11 -18.96 17.75
C ARG A 89 -16.22 -19.84 17.16
N HIS A 90 -16.73 -20.78 17.94
CA HIS A 90 -17.81 -21.68 17.51
C HIS A 90 -19.16 -20.98 17.33
N THR A 91 -19.34 -19.76 17.86
CA THR A 91 -20.57 -18.96 17.72
C THR A 91 -20.48 -17.97 16.55
N PHE A 92 -19.40 -18.00 15.78
CA PHE A 92 -19.16 -17.04 14.71
C PHE A 92 -19.81 -17.47 13.41
N ASP A 93 -20.42 -16.49 12.77
CA ASP A 93 -21.15 -16.66 11.53
C ASP A 93 -20.63 -15.63 10.54
N LYS A 94 -20.06 -16.10 9.43
CA LYS A 94 -19.55 -15.24 8.37
C LYS A 94 -20.65 -14.46 7.64
N THR A 95 -21.91 -14.90 7.79
CA THR A 95 -23.09 -14.23 7.25
C THR A 95 -23.75 -13.30 8.25
N ALA A 96 -23.20 -13.18 9.46
CA ALA A 96 -23.74 -12.28 10.47
C ALA A 96 -23.73 -10.82 9.96
N PRO A 97 -24.81 -10.06 10.15
CA PRO A 97 -24.83 -8.65 9.81
C PRO A 97 -23.80 -7.89 10.67
N HIS A 98 -23.12 -6.92 10.04
CA HIS A 98 -22.23 -6.03 10.77
C HIS A 98 -22.99 -5.24 11.84
N ASP A 99 -22.40 -5.17 13.04
CA ASP A 99 -22.84 -4.28 14.11
C ASP A 99 -22.62 -2.80 13.76
N LEU A 100 -23.20 -1.88 14.55
CA LEU A 100 -23.06 -0.45 14.30
C LEU A 100 -21.59 0.02 14.28
N ALA A 101 -20.72 -0.49 15.16
CA ALA A 101 -19.31 -0.08 15.14
C ALA A 101 -18.61 -0.56 13.86
N SER A 102 -18.80 -1.83 13.47
CA SER A 102 -18.24 -2.34 12.21
C SER A 102 -18.76 -1.59 10.98
N LYS A 103 -20.06 -1.26 10.93
CA LYS A 103 -20.65 -0.46 9.83
C LYS A 103 -20.08 0.95 9.78
N THR A 104 -19.90 1.59 10.93
CA THR A 104 -19.40 2.97 11.01
C THR A 104 -17.93 3.10 10.64
N ILE A 105 -17.11 2.05 10.80
CA ILE A 105 -15.72 2.06 10.27
C ILE A 105 -15.71 2.34 8.77
N VAL A 106 -16.65 1.77 8.01
CA VAL A 106 -16.71 1.90 6.55
C VAL A 106 -17.53 3.12 6.13
N ASN A 107 -18.67 3.36 6.80
CA ASN A 107 -19.68 4.30 6.30
C ASN A 107 -19.63 5.68 6.98
N CYS A 108 -19.05 5.80 8.19
CA CYS A 108 -19.03 7.05 8.94
C CYS A 108 -17.91 7.05 10.01
N ALA A 109 -16.70 7.41 9.59
CA ALA A 109 -15.53 7.46 10.46
C ALA A 109 -15.75 8.27 11.74
N GLN A 110 -16.45 9.41 11.65
CA GLN A 110 -16.73 10.28 12.81
C GLN A 110 -17.55 9.57 13.88
N CYS A 111 -18.58 8.81 13.51
CA CYS A 111 -19.39 8.03 14.44
C CYS A 111 -18.56 6.91 15.11
N PHE A 112 -17.70 6.24 14.35
CA PHE A 112 -16.81 5.21 14.91
C PHE A 112 -15.81 5.82 15.90
N LEU A 113 -15.16 6.92 15.52
CA LEU A 113 -14.22 7.64 16.38
C LEU A 113 -14.91 8.15 17.64
N PHE A 114 -16.15 8.64 17.53
CA PHE A 114 -16.95 9.07 18.67
C PHE A 114 -17.19 7.92 19.66
N LEU A 115 -17.57 6.72 19.18
CA LEU A 115 -17.69 5.54 20.04
C LEU A 115 -16.36 5.15 20.69
N LEU A 116 -15.26 5.25 19.95
CA LEU A 116 -13.93 4.86 20.42
C LEU A 116 -13.37 5.85 21.46
N ASP A 117 -13.57 7.15 21.26
CA ASP A 117 -13.09 8.23 22.14
C ASP A 117 -13.79 8.21 23.50
N HIS A 118 -15.06 7.83 23.51
CA HIS A 118 -15.83 7.58 24.74
C HIS A 118 -15.50 6.25 25.40
N GLN A 119 -14.65 5.43 24.77
CA GLN A 119 -14.37 4.06 25.16
C GLN A 119 -15.66 3.23 25.24
N THR A 120 -16.70 3.59 24.48
CA THR A 120 -17.95 2.83 24.40
C THR A 120 -17.69 1.45 23.78
N ILE A 121 -16.72 1.39 22.88
CA ILE A 121 -16.17 0.17 22.29
C ILE A 121 -14.67 0.08 22.58
N ARG A 122 -14.09 -1.12 22.47
CA ARG A 122 -12.64 -1.33 22.58
C ARG A 122 -12.03 -1.41 21.19
N ALA A 123 -10.90 -0.76 20.99
CA ALA A 123 -10.17 -0.83 19.72
C ALA A 123 -9.71 -2.26 19.36
N SER A 124 -9.49 -3.11 20.38
CA SER A 124 -9.12 -4.52 20.22
C SER A 124 -10.31 -5.46 19.95
N SER A 125 -11.53 -4.92 19.81
CA SER A 125 -12.71 -5.74 19.65
C SER A 125 -12.77 -6.45 18.30
N PHE A 126 -13.48 -7.56 18.30
CA PHE A 126 -13.83 -8.36 17.13
C PHE A 126 -15.34 -8.41 16.98
N CYS A 127 -15.80 -8.34 15.74
CA CYS A 127 -17.20 -8.56 15.42
C CYS A 127 -17.52 -10.05 15.21
N GLN A 128 -18.80 -10.36 15.04
CA GLN A 128 -19.31 -11.74 15.00
C GLN A 128 -18.78 -12.56 13.81
N ASP A 129 -18.27 -11.89 12.77
CA ASP A 129 -17.61 -12.52 11.62
C ASP A 129 -16.12 -12.86 11.88
N GLY A 130 -15.64 -12.64 13.11
CA GLY A 130 -14.28 -12.95 13.55
C GLY A 130 -13.19 -12.03 13.02
N GLN A 131 -13.52 -10.85 12.50
CA GLN A 131 -12.56 -9.80 12.14
C GLN A 131 -12.38 -8.81 13.29
N SER A 132 -11.15 -8.35 13.50
CA SER A 132 -10.89 -7.21 14.39
C SER A 132 -11.31 -5.90 13.73
N PHE A 133 -11.61 -4.88 14.51
CA PHE A 133 -11.84 -3.53 13.98
C PHE A 133 -10.65 -2.99 13.17
N TYR A 134 -9.41 -3.33 13.56
CA TYR A 134 -8.24 -2.99 12.76
C TYR A 134 -8.32 -3.60 11.35
N LEU A 135 -8.68 -4.88 11.21
CA LEU A 135 -8.75 -5.53 9.90
C LEU A 135 -9.86 -4.95 9.02
N ILE A 136 -10.99 -4.54 9.61
CA ILE A 136 -12.07 -3.87 8.89
C ILE A 136 -11.58 -2.51 8.39
N ALA A 137 -10.94 -1.72 9.26
CA ALA A 137 -10.41 -0.40 8.90
C ALA A 137 -9.29 -0.48 7.85
N ALA A 138 -8.43 -1.49 7.95
CA ALA A 138 -7.37 -1.72 6.96
C ALA A 138 -7.94 -2.04 5.56
N LYS A 139 -9.10 -2.70 5.48
CA LYS A 139 -9.79 -2.99 4.21
C LYS A 139 -10.55 -1.78 3.64
N SER A 140 -10.96 -0.84 4.48
CA SER A 140 -11.60 0.41 4.04
C SER A 140 -10.61 1.52 3.72
N GLU A 141 -9.31 1.29 3.96
CA GLU A 141 -8.21 2.22 3.68
C GLU A 141 -8.32 3.58 4.39
N ASP A 142 -9.14 3.70 5.43
CA ASP A 142 -9.27 4.93 6.22
C ASP A 142 -8.09 5.07 7.21
N LEU A 143 -7.06 5.78 6.78
CA LEU A 143 -5.84 6.03 7.55
C LEU A 143 -6.11 6.74 8.89
N GLY A 144 -7.14 7.61 8.95
CA GLY A 144 -7.51 8.33 10.17
C GLY A 144 -8.04 7.37 11.24
N VAL A 145 -8.95 6.48 10.84
CA VAL A 145 -9.50 5.43 11.69
C VAL A 145 -8.43 4.41 12.08
N ILE A 146 -7.62 3.95 11.12
CA ILE A 146 -6.51 3.00 11.37
C ILE A 146 -5.58 3.56 12.45
N ARG A 147 -5.12 4.80 12.31
CA ARG A 147 -4.25 5.46 13.29
C ARG A 147 -4.90 5.54 14.66
N ARG A 148 -6.18 5.93 14.75
CA ARG A 148 -6.87 6.03 16.04
C ARG A 148 -7.01 4.66 16.72
N ILE A 149 -7.33 3.62 15.96
CA ILE A 149 -7.41 2.23 16.45
C ILE A 149 -6.05 1.80 16.97
N LEU A 150 -4.99 1.89 16.16
CA LEU A 150 -3.64 1.45 16.53
C LEU A 150 -3.11 2.18 17.77
N SER A 151 -3.40 3.47 17.93
CA SER A 151 -3.03 4.24 19.13
C SER A 151 -3.80 3.80 20.39
N SER A 152 -5.01 3.26 20.23
CA SER A 152 -5.91 2.89 21.33
C SER A 152 -5.80 1.40 21.73
N ILE A 153 -5.28 0.54 20.84
CA ILE A 153 -5.04 -0.88 21.13
C ILE A 153 -3.92 -1.02 22.17
N LYS A 154 -4.07 -1.90 23.17
CA LYS A 154 -2.98 -2.22 24.10
C LYS A 154 -1.81 -2.87 23.36
N ILE A 155 -0.57 -2.55 23.74
CA ILE A 155 0.62 -3.04 23.02
C ILE A 155 0.63 -4.57 22.89
N GLN A 156 0.22 -5.31 23.92
CA GLN A 156 0.17 -6.78 23.91
C GLN A 156 -0.80 -7.35 22.86
N GLU A 157 -1.85 -6.60 22.52
CA GLU A 157 -2.84 -7.00 21.52
C GLU A 157 -2.33 -6.79 20.09
N LEU A 158 -1.31 -5.95 19.86
CA LEU A 158 -0.69 -5.79 18.53
C LEU A 158 -0.07 -7.10 18.02
N PHE A 159 0.37 -7.96 18.94
CA PHE A 159 0.96 -9.27 18.65
C PHE A 159 -0.09 -10.38 18.51
N LYS A 160 -1.38 -10.05 18.65
CA LYS A 160 -2.46 -11.02 18.48
C LYS A 160 -2.96 -11.02 17.04
N PRO A 161 -3.43 -12.17 16.52
CA PRO A 161 -3.99 -12.25 15.18
C PRO A 161 -5.16 -11.30 14.97
N ALA A 162 -5.23 -10.65 13.81
CA ALA A 162 -6.30 -9.70 13.49
C ALA A 162 -7.61 -10.39 13.06
N SER A 163 -7.61 -11.72 12.91
CA SER A 163 -8.80 -12.53 12.63
C SER A 163 -8.66 -13.95 13.18
N VAL A 164 -9.79 -14.58 13.52
CA VAL A 164 -9.88 -16.00 13.89
C VAL A 164 -10.39 -16.91 12.76
N ASN A 165 -10.80 -16.35 11.61
CA ASN A 165 -11.53 -17.10 10.58
C ASN A 165 -10.70 -17.59 9.39
N ARG A 166 -9.37 -17.34 9.39
CA ARG A 166 -8.48 -17.96 8.41
C ARG A 166 -8.13 -19.38 8.86
N GLY A 167 -8.55 -20.37 8.09
CA GLY A 167 -8.18 -21.76 8.30
C GLY A 167 -6.71 -21.98 7.95
N ASN A 168 -5.96 -22.59 8.87
CA ASN A 168 -4.61 -23.19 8.77
C ASN A 168 -3.45 -22.45 8.06
N SER A 169 -3.65 -21.32 7.38
CA SER A 169 -2.60 -20.40 6.97
C SER A 169 -2.51 -19.24 7.95
N GLU A 170 -1.47 -19.30 8.77
CA GLU A 170 -0.93 -18.27 9.67
C GLU A 170 -1.73 -16.97 9.74
N CYS A 171 -2.62 -16.88 10.73
CA CYS A 171 -3.30 -15.63 11.01
C CYS A 171 -2.27 -14.59 11.45
N LYS A 172 -1.90 -13.68 10.54
CA LYS A 172 -0.98 -12.57 10.83
C LYS A 172 -1.49 -11.74 12.02
N SER A 173 -0.57 -11.38 12.90
CA SER A 173 -0.83 -10.41 13.96
C SER A 173 -1.13 -9.03 13.38
N ILE A 174 -1.73 -8.15 14.20
CA ILE A 174 -1.96 -6.75 13.80
C ILE A 174 -0.63 -6.09 13.41
N LEU A 175 0.44 -6.30 14.18
CA LEU A 175 1.78 -5.78 13.87
C LEU A 175 2.32 -6.32 12.54
N GLN A 176 2.15 -7.61 12.25
CA GLN A 176 2.60 -8.18 10.97
C GLN A 176 1.78 -7.67 9.78
N LEU A 177 0.53 -7.26 9.98
CA LEU A 177 -0.27 -6.64 8.92
C LEU A 177 0.14 -5.19 8.68
N THR A 178 0.67 -4.48 9.68
CA THR A 178 1.09 -3.10 9.49
C THR A 178 2.38 -2.98 8.67
N THR A 179 3.20 -4.04 8.57
CA THR A 179 4.51 -3.99 7.88
C THR A 179 4.42 -3.72 6.38
N SER A 180 3.24 -3.84 5.75
CA SER A 180 3.02 -3.49 4.35
C SER A 180 2.59 -2.03 4.14
N ASN A 181 2.47 -1.24 5.21
CA ASN A 181 2.06 0.16 5.14
C ASN A 181 2.87 1.02 6.14
N ALA A 182 3.72 1.90 5.59
CA ALA A 182 4.65 2.71 6.37
C ALA A 182 3.98 3.48 7.53
N GLN A 183 2.85 4.13 7.25
CA GLN A 183 2.14 4.95 8.25
C GLN A 183 1.55 4.10 9.38
N SER A 184 0.96 2.95 9.04
CA SER A 184 0.40 2.02 10.02
C SER A 184 1.50 1.39 10.88
N PHE A 185 2.62 1.01 10.27
CA PHE A 185 3.76 0.47 11.00
C PHE A 185 4.35 1.52 11.94
N GLN A 186 4.53 2.77 11.47
CA GLN A 186 5.03 3.87 12.27
C GLN A 186 4.19 4.12 13.53
N CYS A 187 2.86 4.05 13.44
CA CYS A 187 1.97 4.17 14.60
C CYS A 187 2.22 3.09 15.66
N CYS A 188 2.53 1.86 15.23
CA CYS A 188 2.91 0.78 16.14
C CYS A 188 4.32 1.02 16.69
N TRP A 189 5.25 1.40 15.82
CA TRP A 189 6.66 1.57 16.11
C TRP A 189 6.92 2.65 17.15
N GLU A 190 6.26 3.80 17.07
CA GLU A 190 6.42 4.90 18.03
C GLU A 190 6.08 4.49 19.46
N ARG A 191 5.18 3.51 19.61
CA ARG A 191 4.76 2.96 20.90
C ARG A 191 5.70 1.83 21.33
N LEU A 192 6.14 1.00 20.39
CA LEU A 192 7.04 -0.13 20.64
C LEU A 192 8.46 0.32 20.96
N ARG A 193 8.98 1.40 20.36
CA ARG A 193 10.34 1.90 20.61
C ARG A 193 10.55 2.35 22.06
N LEU A 194 9.48 2.78 22.74
CA LEU A 194 9.49 3.17 24.16
C LEU A 194 9.46 1.96 25.13
N ARG A 195 9.47 0.74 24.58
CA ARG A 195 9.33 -0.54 25.29
C ARG A 195 10.33 -1.56 24.72
N PRO A 196 11.65 -1.34 24.91
CA PRO A 196 12.69 -2.21 24.36
C PRO A 196 12.61 -3.65 24.87
N GLU A 197 12.00 -3.88 26.04
CA GLU A 197 11.80 -5.20 26.64
C GLU A 197 10.86 -6.12 25.84
N ILE A 198 10.09 -5.58 24.91
CA ILE A 198 9.17 -6.35 24.08
C ILE A 198 9.93 -6.94 22.89
N SER A 199 9.95 -8.27 22.78
CA SER A 199 10.56 -8.94 21.62
C SER A 199 9.77 -8.68 20.33
N LEU A 200 10.49 -8.49 19.23
CA LEU A 200 9.93 -8.38 17.87
C LEU A 200 10.08 -9.68 17.06
N SER A 201 10.38 -10.79 17.73
CA SER A 201 10.56 -12.11 17.10
C SER A 201 9.33 -12.65 16.36
N SER A 202 8.19 -11.98 16.45
CA SER A 202 7.00 -12.28 15.63
C SER A 202 7.11 -11.80 14.18
N LEU A 203 8.02 -10.87 13.88
CA LEU A 203 8.28 -10.43 12.50
C LEU A 203 9.07 -11.51 11.77
N ARG A 204 8.51 -12.02 10.67
CA ARG A 204 9.11 -13.08 9.87
C ARG A 204 9.84 -12.48 8.67
N PRO A 205 10.63 -13.27 7.93
CA PRO A 205 11.33 -12.77 6.73
C PRO A 205 10.41 -12.04 5.74
N SER A 206 9.19 -12.53 5.53
CA SER A 206 8.20 -11.84 4.68
C SER A 206 7.85 -10.44 5.20
N GLU A 207 7.66 -10.27 6.51
CA GLU A 207 7.37 -8.95 7.08
C GLU A 207 8.59 -8.04 7.07
N ILE A 208 9.78 -8.58 7.34
CA ILE A 208 11.06 -7.86 7.28
C ILE A 208 11.29 -7.30 5.87
N ARG A 209 11.03 -8.11 4.84
CA ARG A 209 11.11 -7.66 3.45
C ARG A 209 10.11 -6.53 3.15
N GLU A 210 8.87 -6.61 3.64
CA GLU A 210 7.90 -5.51 3.45
C GLU A 210 8.38 -4.21 4.13
N LEU A 211 8.99 -4.29 5.32
CA LEU A 211 9.58 -3.12 5.99
C LEU A 211 10.68 -2.45 5.15
N CYS A 212 11.45 -3.24 4.40
CA CYS A 212 12.51 -2.72 3.53
C CYS A 212 11.95 -1.79 2.43
N ARG A 213 10.65 -1.81 2.12
CA ARG A 213 10.05 -0.91 1.14
C ARG A 213 9.93 0.54 1.61
N PHE A 214 10.13 0.81 2.90
CA PHE A 214 9.99 2.17 3.43
C PHE A 214 10.90 2.48 4.63
N ALA A 215 11.64 1.51 5.16
CA ALA A 215 12.54 1.77 6.28
C ALA A 215 13.68 2.70 5.85
N ASP A 216 13.94 3.71 6.67
CA ASP A 216 15.13 4.54 6.61
C ASP A 216 16.24 3.96 7.51
N ILE A 217 17.42 4.57 7.47
CA ILE A 217 18.60 4.14 8.25
C ILE A 217 18.30 4.14 9.75
N ASP A 218 17.55 5.14 10.23
CA ASP A 218 17.21 5.27 11.65
C ASP A 218 16.31 4.11 12.09
N LEU A 219 15.24 3.81 11.34
CA LEU A 219 14.36 2.70 11.62
C LEU A 219 15.12 1.36 11.52
N ALA A 220 15.92 1.17 10.47
CA ALA A 220 16.72 -0.04 10.27
C ALA A 220 17.69 -0.29 11.43
N SER A 221 18.41 0.74 11.86
CA SER A 221 19.36 0.65 12.98
C SER A 221 18.65 0.34 14.30
N ASN A 222 17.53 1.02 14.59
CA ASN A 222 16.77 0.74 15.80
C ASN A 222 16.11 -0.66 15.79
N LEU A 223 15.68 -1.16 14.63
CA LEU A 223 15.16 -2.52 14.50
C LEU A 223 16.26 -3.55 14.73
N LEU A 224 17.45 -3.30 14.18
CA LEU A 224 18.62 -4.16 14.37
C LEU A 224 19.03 -4.23 15.85
N ASP A 225 19.07 -3.09 16.56
CA ASP A 225 19.36 -3.06 18.00
C ASP A 225 18.35 -3.89 18.81
N ARG A 226 17.18 -4.16 18.25
CA ARG A 226 16.13 -5.03 18.79
C ARG A 226 16.16 -6.46 18.26
N GLY A 227 17.21 -6.85 17.55
CA GLY A 227 17.39 -8.19 16.99
C GLY A 227 16.59 -8.46 15.72
N VAL A 228 16.07 -7.43 15.05
CA VAL A 228 15.41 -7.54 13.74
C VAL A 228 16.38 -7.05 12.67
N ASP A 229 17.12 -7.98 12.06
CA ASP A 229 18.05 -7.64 10.99
C ASP A 229 17.32 -7.63 9.64
N LEU A 230 17.17 -6.43 9.07
CA LEU A 230 16.57 -6.22 7.75
C LEU A 230 17.38 -6.88 6.61
N GLY A 231 18.68 -7.09 6.83
CA GLY A 231 19.60 -7.68 5.87
C GLY A 231 19.58 -9.21 5.80
N MET A 232 18.85 -9.87 6.70
CA MET A 232 18.79 -11.34 6.72
C MET A 232 18.00 -11.87 5.51
N PRO A 233 18.58 -12.80 4.73
CA PRO A 233 17.90 -13.35 3.56
C PRO A 233 16.68 -14.19 3.97
N ASP A 234 15.58 -14.07 3.21
CA ASP A 234 14.43 -14.97 3.36
C ASP A 234 14.80 -16.35 2.79
N ALA A 235 14.75 -17.39 3.62
CA ALA A 235 15.05 -18.76 3.20
C ALA A 235 13.99 -19.35 2.24
N ASN A 236 12.81 -18.73 2.14
CA ASN A 236 11.65 -19.31 1.46
C ASN A 236 11.39 -18.75 0.06
N ASN A 237 12.07 -17.68 -0.34
CA ASN A 237 11.95 -17.10 -1.68
C ASN A 237 13.29 -16.49 -2.09
N GLY A 238 13.68 -16.66 -3.35
CA GLY A 238 14.89 -16.01 -3.89
C GLY A 238 14.85 -14.47 -3.87
N PHE A 239 13.72 -13.88 -3.47
CA PHE A 239 13.53 -12.44 -3.34
C PHE A 239 14.06 -11.92 -2.00
N THR A 240 15.33 -11.56 -2.00
CA THR A 240 16.03 -10.94 -0.87
C THR A 240 15.48 -9.54 -0.55
N SER A 241 15.74 -9.04 0.67
CA SER A 241 15.43 -7.66 1.08
C SER A 241 15.99 -6.59 0.12
N TRP A 242 17.07 -6.89 -0.62
CA TRP A 242 17.61 -6.01 -1.67
C TRP A 242 16.57 -5.60 -2.70
N HIS A 243 15.75 -6.55 -3.17
CA HIS A 243 14.70 -6.27 -4.15
C HIS A 243 13.64 -5.31 -3.60
N ALA A 244 13.31 -5.46 -2.32
CA ALA A 244 12.32 -4.61 -1.67
C ALA A 244 12.81 -3.16 -1.49
N LEU A 245 14.12 -2.95 -1.31
CA LEU A 245 14.70 -1.61 -1.25
C LEU A 245 14.46 -0.81 -2.53
N LEU A 246 14.42 -1.46 -3.69
CA LEU A 246 14.28 -0.79 -4.97
C LEU A 246 12.92 -0.08 -5.14
N HIS A 247 11.92 -0.51 -4.36
CA HIS A 247 10.59 0.11 -4.31
C HIS A 247 10.55 1.40 -3.47
N GLN A 248 11.65 1.77 -2.81
CA GLN A 248 11.75 3.06 -2.11
C GLN A 248 11.83 4.22 -3.11
N GLN A 249 11.32 5.39 -2.72
CA GLN A 249 11.46 6.61 -3.54
C GLN A 249 12.92 7.03 -3.70
N ASN A 250 13.75 6.81 -2.68
CA ASN A 250 15.19 7.03 -2.72
C ASN A 250 15.91 5.81 -2.10
N PRO A 251 16.29 4.81 -2.90
CA PRO A 251 16.83 3.56 -2.38
C PRO A 251 18.31 3.66 -1.95
N GLU A 252 19.07 4.65 -2.45
CA GLU A 252 20.53 4.73 -2.28
C GLU A 252 21.00 4.64 -0.81
N PRO A 253 20.43 5.39 0.16
CA PRO A 253 20.93 5.36 1.54
C PRO A 253 20.80 3.98 2.19
N MET A 254 19.72 3.26 1.86
CA MET A 254 19.51 1.92 2.38
C MET A 254 20.33 0.86 1.64
N LEU A 255 20.56 1.03 0.34
CA LEU A 255 21.49 0.19 -0.41
C LEU A 255 22.93 0.32 0.13
N ASP A 256 23.36 1.55 0.44
CA ASP A 256 24.64 1.82 1.10
C ASP A 256 24.69 1.24 2.52
N TRP A 257 23.59 1.31 3.28
CA TRP A 257 23.50 0.70 4.60
C TRP A 257 23.64 -0.83 4.54
N PHE A 258 23.00 -1.49 3.56
CA PHE A 258 23.16 -2.93 3.33
C PHE A 258 24.61 -3.27 2.98
N LYS A 259 25.20 -2.55 2.01
CA LYS A 259 26.58 -2.76 1.57
C LYS A 259 27.60 -2.51 2.69
N GLY A 260 27.41 -1.46 3.49
CA GLY A 260 28.26 -1.12 4.63
C GLY A 260 28.29 -2.18 5.73
N ARG A 261 27.30 -3.10 5.74
CA ARG A 261 27.25 -4.27 6.63
C ARG A 261 27.89 -5.53 6.03
N GLY A 262 28.51 -5.43 4.85
CA GLY A 262 29.12 -6.56 4.16
C GLY A 262 28.10 -7.50 3.51
N LEU A 263 26.88 -7.03 3.26
CA LEU A 263 25.91 -7.75 2.44
C LEU A 263 26.23 -7.48 0.97
N GLU A 264 26.28 -8.55 0.18
CA GLU A 264 26.46 -8.44 -1.26
C GLU A 264 25.08 -8.37 -1.96
N PRO A 265 24.93 -7.52 -2.99
CA PRO A 265 23.72 -7.52 -3.81
C PRO A 265 23.60 -8.83 -4.59
N PRO A 266 22.38 -9.32 -4.83
CA PRO A 266 22.17 -10.53 -5.62
C PRO A 266 22.56 -10.30 -7.09
N GLU A 267 22.97 -11.38 -7.76
CA GLU A 267 23.49 -11.33 -9.13
C GLU A 267 22.46 -10.89 -10.18
N ASP A 268 21.17 -10.88 -9.87
CA ASP A 268 20.08 -10.48 -10.77
C ASP A 268 19.48 -9.10 -10.45
N LEU A 269 20.07 -8.37 -9.50
CA LEU A 269 19.51 -7.12 -8.99
C LEU A 269 19.36 -6.05 -10.08
N LEU A 270 20.30 -5.95 -11.03
CA LEU A 270 20.21 -4.97 -12.11
C LEU A 270 19.12 -5.35 -13.10
N THR A 271 18.99 -6.64 -13.43
CA THR A 271 17.88 -7.14 -14.24
C THR A 271 16.55 -6.81 -13.58
N TYR A 272 16.40 -7.08 -12.28
CA TYR A 272 15.17 -6.76 -11.55
C TYR A 272 14.88 -5.26 -11.55
N ALA A 273 15.88 -4.42 -11.22
CA ALA A 273 15.74 -2.96 -11.25
C ALA A 273 15.26 -2.46 -12.62
N THR A 274 15.72 -3.12 -13.68
CA THR A 274 15.36 -2.81 -15.05
C THR A 274 13.95 -3.27 -15.40
N THR A 275 13.53 -4.46 -14.97
CA THR A 275 12.17 -4.98 -15.21
C THR A 275 11.10 -4.10 -14.56
N ASP A 276 11.35 -3.60 -13.36
CA ASP A 276 10.40 -2.76 -12.60
C ASP A 276 10.62 -1.25 -12.78
N ASN A 277 11.46 -0.87 -13.75
CA ASN A 277 11.72 0.52 -14.12
C ASN A 277 12.26 1.44 -12.99
N HIS A 278 13.17 0.91 -12.15
CA HIS A 278 13.85 1.62 -11.06
C HIS A 278 15.17 2.29 -11.51
N VAL A 279 15.09 3.47 -12.14
CA VAL A 279 16.25 4.20 -12.70
C VAL A 279 17.35 4.48 -11.68
N ASP A 280 17.01 5.07 -10.52
CA ASP A 280 18.01 5.48 -9.53
C ASP A 280 18.71 4.26 -8.88
N ALA A 281 17.95 3.20 -8.64
CA ALA A 281 18.51 1.91 -8.22
C ALA A 281 19.49 1.35 -9.26
N ALA A 282 19.11 1.33 -10.55
CA ALA A 282 19.97 0.83 -11.61
C ALA A 282 21.30 1.61 -11.67
N ARG A 283 21.25 2.94 -11.51
CA ARG A 283 22.44 3.80 -11.44
C ARG A 283 23.33 3.41 -10.27
N TRP A 284 22.77 3.27 -9.07
CA TRP A 284 23.52 2.85 -7.90
C TRP A 284 24.17 1.47 -8.11
N ILE A 285 23.43 0.49 -8.63
CA ILE A 285 23.92 -0.87 -8.87
C ILE A 285 25.12 -0.85 -9.84
N LEU A 286 25.01 -0.10 -10.94
CA LEU A 286 26.09 0.02 -11.93
C LEU A 286 27.40 0.59 -11.35
N HIS A 287 27.31 1.46 -10.35
CA HIS A 287 28.48 2.02 -9.67
C HIS A 287 29.08 1.08 -8.62
N HIS A 288 28.32 0.10 -8.13
CA HIS A 288 28.69 -0.64 -6.91
C HIS A 288 28.85 -2.15 -7.10
N SER A 289 28.25 -2.75 -8.12
CA SER A 289 28.27 -4.19 -8.39
C SER A 289 27.76 -4.49 -9.81
N VAL A 290 28.64 -4.95 -10.71
CA VAL A 290 28.22 -5.31 -12.07
C VAL A 290 28.80 -6.65 -12.48
N SER A 291 27.93 -7.65 -12.58
CA SER A 291 28.20 -8.88 -13.33
C SER A 291 27.96 -8.61 -14.82
N TYR A 292 28.87 -9.05 -15.69
CA TYR A 292 28.68 -8.92 -17.14
C TYR A 292 27.38 -9.59 -17.61
N GLU A 293 27.05 -10.75 -17.06
CA GLU A 293 25.84 -11.50 -17.42
C GLU A 293 24.56 -10.76 -17.00
N ASP A 294 24.54 -10.17 -15.80
CA ASP A 294 23.39 -9.38 -15.33
C ASP A 294 23.26 -8.08 -16.13
N TRP A 295 24.36 -7.38 -16.38
CA TRP A 295 24.39 -6.21 -17.26
C TRP A 295 23.84 -6.52 -18.64
N ARG A 296 24.29 -7.62 -19.26
CA ARG A 296 23.82 -8.04 -20.59
C ARG A 296 22.32 -8.32 -20.55
N ARG A 297 21.85 -9.10 -19.56
CA ARG A 297 20.42 -9.42 -19.40
C ARG A 297 19.58 -8.15 -19.18
N ALA A 298 19.98 -7.28 -18.27
CA ALA A 298 19.33 -6.01 -18.01
C ALA A 298 19.27 -5.13 -19.27
N THR A 299 20.36 -5.05 -20.04
CA THR A 299 20.37 -4.30 -21.31
C THR A 299 19.33 -4.83 -22.30
N PHE A 300 19.19 -6.17 -22.42
CA PHE A 300 18.16 -6.78 -23.26
C PHE A 300 16.73 -6.54 -22.73
N VAL A 301 16.53 -6.58 -21.41
CA VAL A 301 15.23 -6.26 -20.79
C VAL A 301 14.87 -4.81 -21.06
N ALA A 302 15.78 -3.87 -20.79
CA ALA A 302 15.57 -2.44 -21.05
C ALA A 302 15.33 -2.17 -22.53
N ALA A 303 16.03 -2.85 -23.45
CA ALA A 303 15.81 -2.71 -24.88
C ALA A 303 14.42 -3.18 -25.32
N GLY A 304 13.92 -4.26 -24.73
CA GLY A 304 12.63 -4.84 -25.08
C GLY A 304 11.41 -4.22 -24.39
N ASP A 305 11.56 -3.57 -23.23
CA ASP A 305 10.45 -2.86 -22.59
C ASP A 305 9.98 -1.69 -23.47
N LEU A 306 8.75 -1.22 -23.31
CA LEU A 306 8.19 -0.09 -24.05
C LEU A 306 7.68 1.01 -23.12
N GLU A 307 7.82 0.85 -21.79
CA GLU A 307 7.48 1.90 -20.84
C GLU A 307 8.40 3.13 -20.97
N PRO A 308 7.91 4.37 -20.74
CA PRO A 308 8.72 5.58 -20.89
C PRO A 308 10.06 5.58 -20.12
N LYS A 309 10.04 5.05 -18.88
CA LYS A 309 11.22 4.98 -18.01
C LYS A 309 12.29 4.02 -18.52
N SER A 310 11.90 2.97 -19.24
CA SER A 310 12.84 1.98 -19.76
C SER A 310 13.83 2.57 -20.77
N GLY A 311 13.48 3.67 -21.46
CA GLY A 311 14.39 4.42 -22.31
C GLY A 311 15.54 5.09 -21.54
N GLU A 312 15.23 5.65 -20.36
CA GLU A 312 16.23 6.22 -19.46
C GLU A 312 17.09 5.14 -18.81
N ILE A 313 16.49 4.01 -18.43
CA ILE A 313 17.26 2.89 -17.87
C ILE A 313 18.26 2.34 -18.88
N LEU A 314 17.82 2.13 -20.14
CA LEU A 314 18.73 1.67 -21.17
C LEU A 314 19.91 2.64 -21.33
N GLU A 315 19.64 3.95 -21.36
CA GLU A 315 20.67 4.99 -21.44
C GLU A 315 21.66 4.90 -20.28
N VAL A 316 21.19 4.76 -19.04
CA VAL A 316 22.02 4.61 -17.84
C VAL A 316 22.91 3.36 -17.89
N ILE A 317 22.34 2.22 -18.28
CA ILE A 317 23.06 0.93 -18.39
C ILE A 317 24.15 1.01 -19.47
N ILE A 318 23.79 1.58 -20.62
CA ILE A 318 24.68 1.71 -21.78
C ILE A 318 25.83 2.68 -21.53
N GLN A 319 25.66 3.70 -20.67
CA GLN A 319 26.75 4.60 -20.29
C GLN A 319 27.84 3.93 -19.43
N HIS A 320 27.57 2.75 -18.86
CA HIS A 320 28.47 2.02 -17.97
C HIS A 320 28.74 0.59 -18.46
N PRO A 321 29.27 0.39 -19.68
CA PRO A 321 29.48 -0.94 -20.21
C PRO A 321 30.67 -1.63 -19.50
N PRO A 322 30.56 -2.91 -19.13
CA PRO A 322 31.69 -3.70 -18.65
C PRO A 322 32.81 -3.77 -19.70
N PRO A 323 34.09 -3.94 -19.31
CA PRO A 323 35.21 -4.05 -20.24
C PRO A 323 35.00 -5.08 -21.36
N GLU A 324 34.35 -6.20 -21.04
CA GLU A 324 34.05 -7.31 -21.93
C GLU A 324 33.15 -6.90 -23.10
N TYR A 325 32.28 -5.89 -22.92
CA TYR A 325 31.38 -5.38 -23.95
C TYR A 325 32.11 -4.89 -25.20
N ARG A 326 33.31 -4.30 -25.05
CA ARG A 326 34.07 -3.75 -26.20
C ARG A 326 34.45 -4.81 -27.23
N THR A 327 34.31 -6.09 -26.88
CA THR A 327 34.57 -7.24 -27.76
C THR A 327 33.32 -7.84 -28.40
N ASP A 328 32.10 -7.50 -27.92
CA ASP A 328 30.83 -8.02 -28.42
C ASP A 328 30.25 -7.13 -29.53
N ARG A 329 30.72 -7.36 -30.76
CA ARG A 329 30.25 -6.63 -31.96
C ARG A 329 28.79 -6.95 -32.34
N THR A 330 28.22 -8.01 -31.80
CA THR A 330 26.86 -8.50 -32.13
C THR A 330 25.79 -7.87 -31.26
N LEU A 331 26.12 -7.48 -30.03
CA LEU A 331 25.13 -6.99 -29.07
C LEU A 331 24.37 -5.75 -29.55
N SER A 332 25.05 -4.76 -30.14
CA SER A 332 24.36 -3.56 -30.65
C SER A 332 23.31 -3.89 -31.71
N GLN A 333 23.59 -4.87 -32.58
CA GLN A 333 22.62 -5.33 -33.59
C GLN A 333 21.45 -6.05 -32.93
N ASP A 334 21.71 -6.95 -31.97
CA ASP A 334 20.69 -7.69 -31.24
C ASP A 334 19.76 -6.75 -30.43
N LEU A 335 20.31 -5.69 -29.84
CA LEU A 335 19.54 -4.68 -29.13
C LEU A 335 18.62 -3.90 -30.08
N LEU A 336 19.13 -3.48 -31.25
CA LEU A 336 18.32 -2.79 -32.26
C LEU A 336 17.20 -3.69 -32.80
N ILE A 337 17.49 -4.97 -33.05
CA ILE A 337 16.48 -5.96 -33.44
C ILE A 337 15.41 -6.04 -32.35
N ARG A 338 15.81 -6.21 -31.08
CA ARG A 338 14.90 -6.32 -29.95
C ARG A 338 13.97 -5.10 -29.79
N ILE A 339 14.52 -3.89 -29.91
CA ILE A 339 13.75 -2.63 -29.82
C ILE A 339 12.70 -2.58 -30.93
N VAL A 340 13.11 -2.85 -32.18
CA VAL A 340 12.24 -2.71 -33.35
C VAL A 340 11.20 -3.82 -33.41
N ASP A 341 11.55 -5.06 -33.10
CA ASP A 341 10.62 -6.18 -33.03
C ASP A 341 9.50 -5.92 -32.01
N ASN A 342 9.85 -5.51 -30.79
CA ASN A 342 8.86 -5.25 -29.75
C ASN A 342 7.98 -4.03 -30.08
N ALA A 343 8.57 -2.97 -30.63
CA ALA A 343 7.80 -1.81 -31.10
C ALA A 343 6.81 -2.19 -32.22
N ARG A 344 7.24 -3.03 -33.16
CA ARG A 344 6.39 -3.56 -34.23
C ARG A 344 5.26 -4.43 -33.70
N ASP A 345 5.56 -5.36 -32.81
CA ASP A 345 4.56 -6.29 -32.28
C ASP A 345 3.48 -5.56 -31.47
N GLN A 346 3.88 -4.58 -30.66
CA GLN A 346 2.94 -3.73 -29.93
C GLN A 346 2.17 -2.77 -30.86
N SER A 347 2.79 -2.23 -31.91
CA SER A 347 2.08 -1.45 -32.94
C SER A 347 1.02 -2.28 -33.66
N ARG A 348 1.34 -3.53 -34.02
CA ARG A 348 0.37 -4.47 -34.61
C ARG A 348 -0.78 -4.77 -33.66
N TRP A 349 -0.48 -4.88 -32.35
CA TRP A 349 -1.53 -5.04 -31.34
C TRP A 349 -2.50 -3.86 -31.35
N TYR A 350 -2.00 -2.61 -31.39
CA TYR A 350 -2.85 -1.43 -31.54
C TYR A 350 -3.67 -1.45 -32.85
N ASP A 351 -3.04 -1.76 -33.99
CA ASP A 351 -3.71 -1.85 -35.29
C ASP A 351 -4.81 -2.93 -35.32
N SER A 352 -4.65 -4.01 -34.55
CA SER A 352 -5.65 -5.07 -34.41
C SER A 352 -6.84 -4.73 -33.50
N TYR A 353 -6.65 -3.75 -32.60
CA TYR A 353 -7.68 -3.26 -31.68
C TYR A 353 -8.49 -2.10 -32.26
N LEU A 354 -7.91 -1.35 -33.20
CA LEU A 354 -8.57 -0.24 -33.89
C LEU A 354 -9.75 -0.62 -34.84
N PRO A 355 -9.93 -1.84 -35.37
CA PRO A 355 -11.06 -2.16 -36.25
C PRO A 355 -12.21 -2.78 -35.43
N GLY A 356 -13.01 -1.93 -34.79
CA GLY A 356 -14.28 -2.32 -34.18
C GLY A 356 -15.23 -1.13 -34.09
N LYS A 357 -16.45 -1.25 -34.62
CA LYS A 357 -17.51 -0.20 -34.69
C LYS A 357 -18.04 0.31 -33.33
N TYR A 358 -17.30 0.17 -32.23
CA TYR A 358 -17.78 0.41 -30.87
C TYR A 358 -16.77 1.12 -29.95
N PHE A 359 -15.73 1.75 -30.50
CA PHE A 359 -14.86 2.61 -29.69
C PHE A 359 -15.38 4.04 -29.65
N HIS A 360 -15.36 4.63 -28.46
CA HIS A 360 -15.57 6.06 -28.29
C HIS A 360 -14.34 6.84 -28.79
N GLU A 361 -14.55 8.07 -29.25
CA GLU A 361 -13.49 8.94 -29.80
C GLU A 361 -12.28 9.08 -28.85
N TRP A 362 -12.53 9.19 -27.53
CA TRP A 362 -11.47 9.26 -26.52
C TRP A 362 -10.59 8.00 -26.42
N GLU A 363 -11.10 6.83 -26.80
CA GLU A 363 -10.33 5.58 -26.83
C GLU A 363 -9.39 5.55 -28.04
N ILE A 364 -9.87 6.04 -29.18
CA ILE A 364 -9.07 6.16 -30.40
C ILE A 364 -7.91 7.13 -30.16
N ASP A 365 -8.18 8.31 -29.61
CA ASP A 365 -7.16 9.31 -29.29
C ASP A 365 -6.13 8.77 -28.28
N ARG A 366 -6.58 8.05 -27.26
CA ARG A 366 -5.70 7.41 -26.28
C ARG A 366 -4.78 6.37 -26.94
N LEU A 367 -5.30 5.54 -27.84
CA LEU A 367 -4.49 4.53 -28.54
C LEU A 367 -3.48 5.17 -29.50
N GLN A 368 -3.87 6.24 -30.21
CA GLN A 368 -2.95 7.00 -31.07
C GLN A 368 -1.84 7.66 -30.26
N SER A 369 -2.17 8.27 -29.11
CA SER A 369 -1.19 8.85 -28.19
C SER A 369 -0.23 7.79 -27.62
N ALA A 370 -0.75 6.61 -27.25
CA ALA A 370 0.07 5.50 -26.78
C ALA A 370 1.03 4.97 -27.87
N ARG A 371 0.59 4.93 -29.14
CA ARG A 371 1.43 4.56 -30.28
C ARG A 371 2.55 5.58 -30.53
N ALA A 372 2.25 6.88 -30.47
CA ALA A 372 3.27 7.93 -30.61
C ALA A 372 4.33 7.83 -29.49
N CYS A 373 3.87 7.66 -28.24
CA CYS A 373 4.75 7.48 -27.09
C CYS A 373 5.68 6.25 -27.25
N LEU A 374 5.17 5.15 -27.78
CA LEU A 374 5.96 3.96 -28.08
C LEU A 374 7.10 4.25 -29.07
N GLU A 375 6.83 4.96 -30.17
CA GLU A 375 7.87 5.32 -31.14
C GLU A 375 8.92 6.26 -30.53
N GLU A 376 8.50 7.22 -29.72
CA GLU A 376 9.42 8.12 -29.00
C GLU A 376 10.39 7.35 -28.09
N VAL A 377 9.87 6.39 -27.31
CA VAL A 377 10.69 5.54 -26.43
C VAL A 377 11.67 4.70 -27.23
N ALA A 378 11.21 4.05 -28.30
CA ALA A 378 12.08 3.26 -29.17
C ALA A 378 13.17 4.11 -29.83
N VAL A 379 12.84 5.32 -30.29
CA VAL A 379 13.82 6.27 -30.87
C VAL A 379 14.87 6.68 -29.84
N ARG A 380 14.48 6.97 -28.59
CA ARG A 380 15.44 7.26 -27.51
C ARG A 380 16.41 6.11 -27.29
N LYS A 381 15.91 4.87 -27.32
CA LYS A 381 16.73 3.67 -27.16
C LYS A 381 17.70 3.46 -28.33
N ILE A 382 17.24 3.63 -29.56
CA ILE A 382 18.08 3.55 -30.77
C ILE A 382 19.21 4.58 -30.71
N LYS A 383 18.91 5.82 -30.30
CA LYS A 383 19.92 6.87 -30.10
C LYS A 383 20.95 6.48 -29.03
N SER A 384 20.51 5.84 -27.95
CA SER A 384 21.40 5.37 -26.88
C SER A 384 22.35 4.27 -27.37
N VAL A 385 21.84 3.29 -28.13
CA VAL A 385 22.65 2.22 -28.74
C VAL A 385 23.66 2.77 -29.76
N ARG A 386 23.33 3.86 -30.47
CA ARG A 386 24.26 4.52 -31.41
C ARG A 386 25.55 4.96 -30.73
N GLY A 387 25.46 5.43 -29.49
CA GLY A 387 26.61 5.86 -28.71
C GLY A 387 27.61 4.74 -28.39
N LEU A 388 27.26 3.47 -28.62
CA LEU A 388 28.09 2.32 -28.29
C LEU A 388 28.90 1.72 -29.45
N SER A 389 28.47 1.88 -30.71
CA SER A 389 29.19 1.27 -31.85
C SER A 389 28.88 1.92 -33.20
N ASP A 390 29.92 2.35 -33.91
CA ASP A 390 29.86 2.96 -35.25
C ASP A 390 29.64 1.95 -36.41
N GLY A 391 29.17 0.72 -36.14
CA GLY A 391 29.22 -0.37 -37.14
C GLY A 391 28.10 -1.42 -37.06
N ALA A 392 26.99 -1.14 -36.39
CA ALA A 392 25.85 -2.07 -36.38
C ALA A 392 25.16 -2.08 -37.75
N GLY A 393 24.91 -3.26 -38.32
CA GLY A 393 24.20 -3.41 -39.59
C GLY A 393 22.70 -3.15 -39.40
N VAL A 394 22.21 -2.00 -39.86
CA VAL A 394 20.80 -1.58 -39.68
C VAL A 394 19.93 -1.75 -40.93
N ALA A 395 20.50 -2.20 -42.05
CA ALA A 395 19.80 -2.22 -43.34
C ALA A 395 18.54 -3.11 -43.34
N GLY A 396 18.61 -4.32 -42.77
CA GLY A 396 17.47 -5.23 -42.65
C GLY A 396 16.39 -4.69 -41.69
N ILE A 397 16.83 -4.24 -40.51
CA ILE A 397 15.96 -3.70 -39.44
C ILE A 397 15.18 -2.47 -39.95
N LYS A 398 15.82 -1.60 -40.73
CA LYS A 398 15.18 -0.42 -41.34
C LYS A 398 14.04 -0.81 -42.29
N VAL A 399 14.25 -1.86 -43.11
CA VAL A 399 13.20 -2.33 -44.03
C VAL A 399 11.99 -2.82 -43.25
N GLU A 400 12.21 -3.55 -42.15
CA GLU A 400 11.14 -4.05 -41.29
C GLU A 400 10.36 -2.92 -40.60
N ALA A 401 11.05 -1.93 -40.03
CA ALA A 401 10.41 -0.76 -39.41
C ALA A 401 9.54 0.02 -40.42
N ARG A 402 10.04 0.20 -41.65
CA ARG A 402 9.32 0.87 -42.72
C ARG A 402 8.08 0.10 -43.17
N GLN A 403 8.18 -1.23 -43.28
CA GLN A 403 7.04 -2.10 -43.61
C GLN A 403 5.97 -2.08 -42.51
N ALA A 404 6.37 -1.87 -41.25
CA ALA A 404 5.47 -1.75 -40.11
C ALA A 404 4.85 -0.34 -39.95
N GLY A 405 5.23 0.64 -40.78
CA GLY A 405 4.73 2.02 -40.66
C GLY A 405 5.23 2.76 -39.42
N LEU A 406 6.40 2.39 -38.90
CA LEU A 406 7.04 3.02 -37.73
C LEU A 406 7.95 4.15 -38.21
N HIS A 407 7.37 5.33 -38.45
CA HIS A 407 8.03 6.42 -39.16
C HIS A 407 9.21 7.01 -38.38
N MET A 408 9.04 7.33 -37.10
CA MET A 408 10.10 7.95 -36.28
C MET A 408 11.25 6.97 -36.05
N ILE A 409 10.93 5.69 -35.87
CA ILE A 409 11.93 4.61 -35.73
C ILE A 409 12.74 4.47 -37.03
N THR A 410 12.08 4.52 -38.19
CA THR A 410 12.75 4.45 -39.50
C THR A 410 13.72 5.62 -39.67
N GLU A 411 13.30 6.84 -39.35
CA GLU A 411 14.17 8.03 -39.41
C GLU A 411 15.37 7.92 -38.46
N ALA A 412 15.15 7.41 -37.24
CA ALA A 412 16.24 7.22 -36.27
C ALA A 412 17.27 6.19 -36.74
N LEU A 413 16.83 5.10 -37.39
CA LEU A 413 17.73 4.09 -37.98
C LEU A 413 18.45 4.61 -39.23
N GLU A 414 17.84 5.52 -40.00
CA GLU A 414 18.51 6.18 -41.12
C GLU A 414 19.63 7.10 -40.65
N ALA A 415 19.39 7.83 -39.56
CA ALA A 415 20.41 8.65 -38.91
C ALA A 415 21.50 7.85 -38.18
N PHE A 416 21.33 6.53 -38.01
CA PHE A 416 22.30 5.64 -37.36
C PHE A 416 23.51 5.33 -38.27
N ASN A 417 23.35 5.42 -39.60
CA ASN A 417 24.40 5.15 -40.59
C ASN A 417 25.40 6.30 -40.78
#